data_AF-A0A6G1YRT6-F1
#
_entry.id   AF-A0A6G1YRT6-F1
#
_cell.length_a   1.000
_cell.length_b   1.000
_cell.length_c   1.000
_cell.angle_alpha   90.00
_cell.angle_beta   90.00
_cell.angle_gamma   90.00
#
_symmetry.space_group_name_H-M   'P 1'
#
loop_
_entity.id
_entity.type
_entity.pdbx_description
1 polymer ?
#
loop_
_entity_poly.entity_id
_entity_poly.type
_entity_poly.pdbx_seq_one_letter_code
_entity_poly.pdbx_strand_id
1 'polypeptide(L)'
;MISENPLFEKAKQQQETLTLSDISPRWAKRLGERQELPVPTSITWLRWWFEIIWPPKCVVGEAHGFTRSYTNCCSECGKIGDKFSLYFTLNLCSKLEENKQRFVKHWNKEHALLQSRCTVA
;
A
#
# COMPACT_ATOMS: atom_id res chain seq x y z
N MET A 1 13.34 19.63 -33.36
CA MET A 1 12.01 19.01 -33.37
C MET A 1 12.17 17.61 -32.81
N ILE A 2 11.79 17.39 -31.54
CA ILE A 2 11.88 16.06 -30.92
C ILE A 2 10.59 15.33 -31.31
N SER A 3 10.74 14.25 -32.06
CA SER A 3 9.63 13.36 -32.42
C SER A 3 9.24 12.58 -31.17
N GLU A 4 8.16 12.99 -30.50
CA GLU A 4 7.58 12.21 -29.41
C GLU A 4 6.99 10.92 -29.99
N ASN A 5 7.56 9.80 -29.55
CA ASN A 5 7.26 8.48 -30.10
C ASN A 5 5.84 8.05 -29.66
N PRO A 6 4.87 7.82 -30.58
CA PRO A 6 3.46 7.56 -30.25
C PRO A 6 3.22 6.29 -29.40
N LEU A 7 4.22 5.41 -29.26
CA LEU A 7 4.19 4.28 -28.34
C LEU A 7 4.26 4.69 -26.86
N PHE A 8 4.90 5.82 -26.56
CA PHE A 8 5.02 6.35 -25.19
C PHE A 8 3.67 6.86 -24.66
N GLU A 9 2.94 7.60 -25.50
CA GLU A 9 1.59 8.08 -25.16
C GLU A 9 0.57 6.94 -25.08
N LYS A 10 0.75 5.86 -25.88
CA LYS A 10 -0.12 4.68 -25.84
C LYS A 10 0.07 3.83 -24.57
N ALA A 11 1.30 3.74 -24.05
CA ALA A 11 1.59 3.07 -22.78
C ALA A 11 1.02 3.82 -21.57
N LYS A 12 0.91 5.15 -21.66
CA LYS A 12 0.33 6.03 -20.63
C LYS A 12 -1.20 5.90 -20.52
N GLN A 13 -1.88 5.50 -21.59
CA GLN A 13 -3.35 5.44 -21.65
C GLN A 13 -3.95 4.05 -21.36
N GLN A 14 -3.14 2.99 -21.27
CA GLN A 14 -3.61 1.61 -21.03
C GLN A 14 -3.22 1.07 -19.66
N GLN A 15 -2.84 1.93 -18.71
CA GLN A 15 -2.48 1.44 -17.39
C GLN A 15 -3.75 1.09 -16.60
N GLU A 16 -4.03 -0.21 -16.51
CA GLU A 16 -5.09 -0.74 -15.64
C GLU A 16 -4.90 -0.20 -14.23
N THR A 17 -5.99 0.32 -13.65
CA THR A 17 -5.97 0.84 -12.28
C THR A 17 -5.65 -0.31 -11.33
N LEU A 18 -4.49 -0.25 -10.69
CA LEU A 18 -4.03 -1.27 -9.76
C LEU A 18 -4.97 -1.35 -8.56
N THR A 19 -5.32 -2.55 -8.16
CA THR A 19 -6.08 -2.84 -6.95
C THR A 19 -5.13 -3.09 -5.78
N LEU A 20 -5.66 -3.21 -4.55
CA LEU A 20 -4.80 -3.61 -3.41
C LEU A 20 -4.14 -4.97 -3.65
N SER A 21 -4.82 -5.90 -4.36
CA SER A 21 -4.28 -7.22 -4.68
C SER A 21 -3.03 -7.16 -5.55
N ASP A 22 -2.92 -6.13 -6.39
CA ASP A 22 -1.75 -5.90 -7.24
C ASP A 22 -0.62 -5.20 -6.48
N ILE A 23 -1.00 -4.28 -5.58
CA ILE A 23 -0.06 -3.42 -4.85
C ILE A 23 0.57 -4.14 -3.65
N SER A 24 -0.23 -4.86 -2.87
CA SER A 24 0.15 -5.48 -1.59
C SER A 24 -0.58 -6.82 -1.43
N PRO A 25 -0.20 -7.86 -2.20
CA PRO A 25 -0.98 -9.09 -2.33
C PRO A 25 -1.15 -9.86 -1.02
N ARG A 26 -0.14 -9.87 -0.12
CA ARG A 26 -0.28 -10.56 1.17
C ARG A 26 -1.26 -9.84 2.06
N TRP A 27 -1.20 -8.51 2.14
CA TRP A 27 -2.15 -7.74 2.93
C TRP A 27 -3.54 -7.68 2.29
N ALA A 28 -3.66 -7.74 0.96
CA ALA A 28 -4.95 -7.87 0.29
C ALA A 28 -5.70 -9.15 0.69
N LYS A 29 -4.98 -10.28 0.82
CA LYS A 29 -5.56 -11.53 1.33
C LYS A 29 -5.99 -11.44 2.79
N ARG A 30 -5.28 -10.66 3.61
CA ARG A 30 -5.56 -10.48 5.05
C ARG A 30 -6.68 -9.48 5.31
N LEU A 31 -6.72 -8.39 4.55
CA LEU A 31 -7.65 -7.27 4.67
C LEU A 31 -8.75 -7.31 3.58
N GLY A 32 -8.99 -8.49 3.00
CA GLY A 32 -9.93 -8.71 1.90
C GLY A 32 -11.37 -8.38 2.25
N GLU A 33 -12.28 -8.61 1.29
CA GLU A 33 -13.66 -8.09 1.27
C GLU A 33 -14.51 -8.38 2.51
N ARG A 34 -14.25 -9.47 3.24
CA ARG A 34 -15.00 -9.82 4.46
C ARG A 34 -14.51 -9.14 5.73
N GLN A 35 -13.30 -8.57 5.71
CA GLN A 35 -12.71 -7.79 6.80
C GLN A 35 -12.87 -8.42 8.19
N GLU A 36 -12.86 -9.75 8.26
CA GLU A 36 -12.84 -10.51 9.50
C GLU A 36 -11.43 -10.41 10.09
N LEU A 37 -11.17 -9.30 10.79
CA LEU A 37 -9.93 -9.16 11.53
C LEU A 37 -9.82 -10.30 12.54
N PRO A 38 -8.62 -10.86 12.74
CA PRO A 38 -8.43 -11.88 13.74
C PRO A 38 -8.82 -11.33 15.11
N VAL A 39 -9.40 -12.17 15.95
CA VAL A 39 -9.78 -11.78 17.32
C VAL A 39 -8.58 -11.13 18.03
N PRO A 40 -8.72 -9.92 18.60
CA PRO A 40 -7.64 -9.26 19.32
C PRO A 40 -6.96 -10.20 20.30
N THR A 41 -5.63 -10.11 20.40
CA THR A 41 -4.77 -10.97 21.25
C THR A 41 -4.65 -12.45 20.85
N SER A 42 -5.35 -12.92 19.82
CA SER A 42 -5.08 -14.25 19.26
C SER A 42 -3.66 -14.34 18.68
N ILE A 43 -3.09 -15.55 18.57
CA ILE A 43 -1.76 -15.76 17.97
C ILE A 43 -1.68 -15.16 16.55
N THR A 44 -2.75 -15.32 15.77
CA THR A 44 -2.85 -14.73 14.42
C THR A 44 -2.87 -13.21 14.47
N TRP A 45 -3.64 -12.62 15.38
CA TRP A 45 -3.68 -11.17 15.56
C TRP A 45 -2.32 -10.61 15.97
N LEU A 46 -1.65 -11.23 16.96
CA LEU A 46 -0.32 -10.80 17.41
C LEU A 46 0.70 -10.86 16.28
N ARG A 47 0.72 -11.94 15.49
CA ARG A 47 1.61 -12.07 14.33
C ARG A 47 1.37 -10.97 13.31
N TRP A 48 0.10 -10.69 12.97
CA TRP A 48 -0.24 -9.63 12.01
C TRP A 48 0.06 -8.25 12.57
N TRP A 49 -0.17 -8.04 13.86
CA TRP A 49 0.14 -6.80 14.56
C TRP A 49 1.65 -6.51 14.49
N PHE A 50 2.52 -7.48 14.78
CA PHE A 50 3.97 -7.29 14.63
C PHE A 50 4.39 -6.96 13.20
N GLU A 51 3.75 -7.56 12.19
CA GLU A 51 4.05 -7.26 10.79
C GLU A 51 3.55 -5.87 10.36
N ILE A 52 2.37 -5.44 10.84
CA ILE A 52 1.78 -4.16 10.41
C ILE A 52 2.50 -2.97 11.04
N ILE A 53 2.96 -3.08 12.29
CA ILE A 53 3.72 -2.00 12.95
C ILE A 53 5.17 -1.92 12.45
N TRP A 54 5.69 -2.98 11.83
CA TRP A 54 7.06 -2.99 11.33
C TRP A 54 7.11 -2.42 9.91
N PRO A 55 7.71 -1.23 9.68
CA PRO A 55 7.54 -0.51 8.41
C PRO A 55 7.88 -1.31 7.14
N PRO A 56 8.96 -2.13 7.09
CA PRO A 56 9.25 -2.96 5.92
C PRO A 56 8.21 -4.05 5.64
N LYS A 57 7.47 -4.53 6.63
CA LYS A 57 6.48 -5.62 6.46
C LYS A 57 5.03 -5.14 6.43
N CYS A 58 4.77 -3.88 6.75
CA CYS A 58 3.43 -3.30 6.72
C CYS A 58 2.86 -3.25 5.29
N VAL A 59 1.58 -2.89 5.15
CA VAL A 59 0.88 -2.80 3.86
C VAL A 59 1.66 -1.96 2.83
N VAL A 60 2.17 -0.81 3.27
CA VAL A 60 2.91 0.11 2.40
C VAL A 60 4.33 -0.40 2.15
N GLY A 61 4.96 -1.02 3.15
CA GLY A 61 6.29 -1.62 3.02
C GLY A 61 6.32 -2.75 2.00
N GLU A 62 5.31 -3.63 2.01
CA GLU A 62 5.13 -4.68 0.99
C GLU A 62 5.06 -4.08 -0.42
N ALA A 63 4.25 -3.02 -0.60
CA ALA A 63 4.11 -2.35 -1.88
C ALA A 63 5.42 -1.74 -2.41
N HIS A 64 6.29 -1.29 -1.50
CA HIS A 64 7.63 -0.79 -1.83
C HIS A 64 8.72 -1.88 -1.77
N GLY A 65 8.36 -3.16 -1.92
CA GLY A 65 9.32 -4.27 -2.03
C GLY A 65 9.95 -4.67 -0.69
N PHE A 66 9.18 -4.63 0.40
CA PHE A 66 9.61 -4.90 1.76
C PHE A 66 10.68 -3.95 2.31
N THR A 67 10.50 -2.65 2.08
CA THR A 67 11.44 -1.62 2.52
C THR A 67 10.75 -0.53 3.35
N ARG A 68 11.54 0.23 4.12
CA ARG A 68 11.05 1.43 4.83
C ARG A 68 11.27 2.74 4.06
N SER A 69 11.83 2.69 2.85
CA SER A 69 12.25 3.90 2.13
C SER A 69 11.09 4.87 1.87
N TYR A 70 9.88 4.35 1.73
CA TYR A 70 8.66 5.13 1.58
C TYR A 70 8.41 6.13 2.72
N THR A 71 8.93 5.88 3.93
CA THR A 71 8.76 6.81 5.06
C THR A 71 9.46 8.14 4.81
N ASN A 72 10.50 8.14 3.98
CA ASN A 72 11.32 9.30 3.68
C ASN A 72 10.98 9.88 2.29
N CYS A 73 10.62 9.02 1.33
CA CYS A 73 10.39 9.42 -0.04
C CYS A 73 8.94 9.81 -0.33
N CYS A 74 7.97 9.39 0.49
CA CYS A 74 6.57 9.73 0.32
C CYS A 74 5.86 9.90 1.67
N SER A 75 5.68 11.16 2.10
CA SER A 75 5.06 11.48 3.38
C SER A 75 3.61 10.97 3.50
N GLU A 76 2.89 10.87 2.38
CA GLU A 76 1.53 10.33 2.35
C GLU A 76 1.53 8.81 2.58
N CYS A 77 2.45 8.06 1.94
CA CYS A 77 2.68 6.64 2.22
C CYS A 77 3.05 6.40 3.69
N GLY A 78 3.89 7.26 4.28
CA GLY A 78 4.19 7.25 5.72
C GLY A 78 2.91 7.32 6.58
N LYS A 79 2.11 8.37 6.37
CA LYS A 79 0.83 8.58 7.10
C LYS A 79 -0.16 7.44 6.90
N ILE A 80 -0.23 6.88 5.69
CA ILE A 80 -1.11 5.74 5.37
C ILE A 80 -0.65 4.50 6.14
N GLY A 81 0.66 4.23 6.19
CA GLY A 81 1.24 3.13 6.98
C GLY A 81 0.93 3.25 8.47
N ASP A 82 1.12 4.45 9.04
CA ASP A 82 0.80 4.72 10.45
C ASP A 82 -0.69 4.48 10.76
N LYS A 83 -1.57 4.91 9.85
CA LYS A 83 -3.02 4.70 9.97
C LYS A 83 -3.40 3.22 9.88
N PHE A 84 -2.77 2.43 9.01
CA PHE A 84 -3.00 0.98 8.99
C PHE A 84 -2.67 0.35 10.35
N SER A 85 -1.51 0.68 10.91
CA SER A 85 -1.09 0.19 12.23
C SER A 85 -2.06 0.58 13.34
N LEU A 86 -2.47 1.86 13.36
CA LEU A 86 -3.41 2.38 14.35
C LEU A 86 -4.77 1.69 14.25
N TYR A 87 -5.36 1.65 13.06
CA TYR A 87 -6.71 1.12 12.85
C TYR A 87 -6.76 -0.40 13.03
N PHE A 88 -5.69 -1.12 12.70
CA PHE A 88 -5.58 -2.54 13.01
C PHE A 88 -5.48 -2.79 14.52
N THR A 89 -4.66 -2.00 15.22
CA THR A 89 -4.50 -2.11 16.68
C THR A 89 -5.81 -1.85 17.43
N LEU A 90 -6.58 -0.87 16.96
CA LEU A 90 -7.89 -0.50 17.53
C LEU A 90 -9.06 -1.32 16.98
N ASN A 91 -8.80 -2.30 16.11
CA ASN A 91 -9.83 -3.15 15.47
C ASN A 91 -10.93 -2.35 14.73
N LEU A 92 -10.55 -1.24 14.07
CA LEU A 92 -11.46 -0.33 13.39
C LEU A 92 -11.60 -0.69 11.90
N CYS A 93 -12.43 -1.70 11.60
CA CYS A 93 -12.61 -2.23 10.23
C CYS A 93 -12.98 -1.13 9.21
N SER A 94 -14.00 -0.31 9.48
CA SER A 94 -14.41 0.77 8.56
C SER A 94 -13.28 1.76 8.25
N LYS A 95 -12.44 2.09 9.24
CA LYS A 95 -11.28 2.95 9.05
C LYS A 95 -10.14 2.29 8.29
N LEU A 96 -9.96 0.98 8.45
CA LEU A 96 -9.05 0.21 7.58
C LEU A 96 -9.51 0.23 6.13
N GLU A 97 -10.82 0.10 5.88
CA GLU A 97 -11.38 0.15 4.53
C GLU A 97 -11.20 1.53 3.88
N GLU A 98 -11.52 2.61 4.61
CA GLU A 98 -11.28 3.98 4.15
C GLU A 98 -9.78 4.20 3.83
N ASN A 99 -8.89 3.72 4.71
CA ASN A 99 -7.44 3.87 4.52
C ASN A 99 -6.92 3.02 3.35
N LYS A 100 -7.50 1.83 3.12
CA LYS A 100 -7.23 0.99 1.94
C LYS A 100 -7.57 1.72 0.65
N GLN A 101 -8.76 2.31 0.56
CA GLN A 101 -9.18 3.05 -0.62
C GLN A 101 -8.29 4.28 -0.85
N ARG A 102 -7.94 5.01 0.22
CA ARG A 102 -6.99 6.12 0.16
C ARG A 102 -5.63 5.67 -0.36
N PHE A 103 -5.13 4.52 0.10
CA PHE A 103 -3.88 3.96 -0.34
C PHE A 103 -3.88 3.61 -1.82
N VAL A 104 -4.87 2.84 -2.29
CA VAL A 104 -5.01 2.46 -3.70
C VAL A 104 -5.11 3.70 -4.59
N LYS A 105 -5.91 4.69 -4.19
CA LYS A 105 -6.05 5.96 -4.93
C LYS A 105 -4.73 6.73 -5.01
N HIS A 106 -4.03 6.85 -3.88
CA HIS A 106 -2.73 7.53 -3.84
C HIS A 106 -1.69 6.80 -4.69
N TRP A 107 -1.64 5.47 -4.59
CA TRP A 107 -0.73 4.63 -5.35
C TRP A 107 -0.90 4.81 -6.86
N ASN A 108 -2.14 4.68 -7.34
CA ASN A 108 -2.42 4.86 -8.76
C ASN A 108 -2.12 6.27 -9.28
N LYS A 109 -2.23 7.29 -8.42
CA LYS A 109 -1.96 8.68 -8.79
C LYS A 109 -0.46 9.00 -8.84
N GLU A 110 0.30 8.55 -7.85
CA GLU A 110 1.68 9.03 -7.62
C GLU A 110 2.76 7.96 -7.89
N HIS A 111 2.38 6.67 -7.97
CA HIS A 111 3.33 5.54 -8.04
C HIS A 111 3.04 4.54 -9.18
N ALA A 112 1.94 4.65 -9.92
CA ALA A 112 1.68 3.78 -11.07
C ALA A 112 2.44 4.23 -12.33
N LEU A 113 2.57 5.54 -12.56
CA LEU A 113 3.17 6.10 -13.78
C LEU A 113 4.70 6.10 -13.79
N LEU A 114 5.31 6.04 -12.61
CA LEU A 114 6.74 5.91 -12.44
C LEU A 114 6.90 4.58 -11.71
N GLN A 115 7.74 3.66 -12.19
CA GLN A 115 8.25 2.63 -11.29
C GLN A 115 9.04 3.38 -10.20
N SER A 116 8.34 3.87 -9.18
CA SER A 116 8.85 4.71 -8.11
C SER A 116 9.68 3.85 -7.19
N ARG A 117 10.82 3.37 -7.71
CA ARG A 117 11.94 3.00 -6.87
C ARG A 117 12.25 4.25 -6.08
N CYS A 118 11.89 4.23 -4.80
CA CYS A 118 12.44 5.15 -3.82
C CYS A 118 13.95 4.90 -3.84
N THR A 119 14.68 5.58 -4.72
CA THR A 119 16.13 5.60 -4.74
C THR A 119 16.54 6.40 -3.52
N VAL A 120 16.93 5.66 -2.48
CA VAL A 120 17.63 6.24 -1.35
C VAL A 120 18.93 6.80 -1.92
N ALA A 121 19.08 8.13 -1.86
CA ALA A 121 20.35 8.79 -2.15
C ALA A 121 21.41 8.39 -1.11
#